data_AF-A0A7C3FEF0-F1
#
_entry.id   AF-A0A7C3FEF0-F1
#
_cell.length_a   1.000
_cell.length_b   1.000
_cell.length_c   1.000
_cell.angle_alpha   90.00
_cell.angle_beta   90.00
_cell.angle_gamma   90.00
#
_symmetry.space_group_name_H-M   'P 1'
#
loop_
_entity.id
_entity.type
_entity.pdbx_description
1 polymer ?
#
loop_
_entity_poly.entity_id
_entity_poly.type
_entity_poly.pdbx_seq_one_letter_code
_entity_poly.pdbx_strand_id
1 'polypeptide(L)'
;MPHISWRAAAILSFIALITLGCTQPVPLLITTPTPPTPTPVPPTATPSAPVATSPGADDACMECHREVTPSLVRDFQQGKMYEVGIRCSNCHGSEHTSAEDTAKAQIPTAKTCATCHPTQVTQFEAGKHALAWVAMNAMPTTHMQPMELIQGKKGCGGCHKIGLKSEEEIQAMQAAGETYGTASCDSCHTRHAFSVAEARQPEACATCHMGFDHPQWEMWSTSKHGVRFLLKRQGVLSPEVAAPACQDCHMQDGDHEVRTAWGFLAVRLPLPDDPQWADDRVTILKALGVLDPEGNPTGRLDAVKAADVARLTEEDWQTEREKMLTACSQCHAQAYAEAELKKADEMIREADHLMAEAIRIVAGLYEDGLLEKPEHFSYNYPDLLAFYEVNHPIEQKLFKMFLEYRMRTFQGAFHANPDYTFWYGWAEMKATLAEIKAMAAELRGGGAP
;
A
#
# COMPACT_ATOMS: atom_id res chain seq x y z
N MET A 1 -36.78 -42.93 -26.98
CA MET A 1 -37.00 -42.90 -25.52
C MET A 1 -35.71 -42.41 -24.88
N PRO A 2 -35.76 -41.33 -24.08
CA PRO A 2 -34.62 -40.50 -23.66
C PRO A 2 -34.19 -40.87 -22.22
N HIS A 3 -33.09 -40.36 -21.62
CA HIS A 3 -32.97 -39.03 -21.02
C HIS A 3 -31.50 -38.71 -20.71
N ILE A 4 -31.00 -37.62 -21.30
CA ILE A 4 -29.80 -36.89 -20.86
C ILE A 4 -30.31 -35.60 -20.23
N SER A 5 -29.84 -35.31 -19.02
CA SER A 5 -30.40 -34.29 -18.14
C SER A 5 -29.29 -33.40 -17.56
N TRP A 6 -29.32 -32.14 -17.96
CA TRP A 6 -29.08 -30.93 -17.15
C TRP A 6 -27.74 -30.77 -16.42
N ARG A 7 -26.88 -29.89 -16.97
CA ARG A 7 -26.12 -28.82 -16.27
C ARG A 7 -25.11 -28.16 -17.21
N ALA A 8 -25.57 -27.17 -18.00
CA ALA A 8 -24.71 -26.27 -18.77
C ALA A 8 -25.44 -24.97 -19.19
N ALA A 9 -26.32 -24.44 -18.34
CA ALA A 9 -27.11 -23.23 -18.65
C ALA A 9 -27.31 -22.38 -17.39
N ALA A 10 -26.28 -21.63 -17.01
CA ALA A 10 -26.41 -20.57 -16.00
C ALA A 10 -25.43 -19.38 -16.16
N ILE A 11 -24.51 -19.38 -17.13
CA ILE A 11 -23.44 -18.34 -17.22
C ILE A 11 -23.55 -17.46 -18.48
N LEU A 12 -24.57 -17.64 -19.33
CA LEU A 12 -24.67 -16.94 -20.64
C LEU A 12 -25.85 -15.95 -20.80
N SER A 13 -26.38 -15.38 -19.71
CA SER A 13 -27.58 -14.51 -19.79
C SER A 13 -27.38 -13.04 -19.40
N PHE A 14 -26.15 -12.51 -19.40
CA PHE A 14 -25.92 -11.07 -19.13
C PHE A 14 -25.26 -10.26 -20.25
N ILE A 15 -25.12 -10.83 -21.46
CA ILE A 15 -24.55 -10.14 -22.63
C ILE A 15 -25.53 -10.29 -23.80
N ALA A 16 -26.69 -9.61 -23.74
CA ALA A 16 -27.60 -9.47 -24.89
C ALA A 16 -28.65 -8.38 -24.66
N LEU A 17 -28.23 -7.15 -24.39
CA LEU A 17 -29.07 -5.95 -24.54
C LEU A 17 -28.15 -4.76 -24.77
N ILE A 18 -27.77 -4.53 -26.03
CA ILE A 18 -27.51 -3.23 -26.69
C ILE A 18 -27.10 -3.60 -28.12
N THR A 19 -28.06 -3.79 -29.02
CA THR A 19 -27.88 -3.62 -30.47
C THR A 19 -29.26 -3.55 -31.12
N LEU A 20 -29.82 -2.35 -31.26
CA LEU A 20 -30.75 -1.95 -32.34
C LEU A 20 -31.13 -0.48 -32.13
N GLY A 21 -30.57 0.41 -32.97
CA GLY A 21 -30.83 1.85 -32.89
C GLY A 21 -30.19 2.64 -34.03
N CYS A 22 -30.75 2.46 -35.22
CA CYS A 22 -30.80 3.34 -36.40
C CYS A 22 -29.72 4.42 -36.65
N THR A 23 -29.12 4.24 -37.82
CA THR A 23 -28.48 5.19 -38.73
C THR A 23 -29.19 6.53 -38.90
N GLN A 24 -28.47 7.65 -38.72
CA GLN A 24 -28.54 8.90 -39.51
C GLN A 24 -27.20 9.66 -39.36
N PRO A 25 -26.67 10.34 -40.42
CA PRO A 25 -25.42 11.10 -40.33
C PRO A 25 -25.68 12.53 -39.83
N VAL A 26 -25.01 12.92 -38.74
CA VAL A 26 -24.95 14.32 -38.27
C VAL A 26 -23.55 14.86 -38.58
N PRO A 27 -23.40 16.06 -39.17
CA PRO A 27 -22.10 16.59 -39.55
C PRO A 27 -21.27 16.95 -38.30
N LEU A 28 -20.04 16.43 -38.24
CA LEU A 28 -19.09 16.62 -37.16
C LEU A 28 -18.47 18.04 -37.26
N LEU A 29 -19.01 18.99 -36.51
CA LEU A 29 -18.34 20.26 -36.22
C LEU A 29 -17.28 20.00 -35.13
N ILE A 30 -16.02 19.90 -35.55
CA ILE A 30 -14.86 19.85 -34.65
C ILE A 30 -14.72 21.24 -34.03
N THR A 31 -15.21 21.38 -32.80
CA THR A 31 -14.82 22.47 -31.90
C THR A 31 -13.85 21.86 -30.88
N THR A 32 -12.63 22.39 -30.83
CA THR A 32 -11.65 22.03 -29.81
C THR A 32 -12.19 22.45 -28.44
N PRO A 33 -12.30 21.56 -27.44
CA PRO A 33 -12.75 21.98 -26.12
C PRO A 33 -11.68 22.88 -25.50
N THR A 34 -12.06 24.12 -25.20
CA THR A 34 -11.30 24.99 -24.29
C THR A 34 -11.17 24.29 -22.94
N PRO A 35 -9.98 24.28 -22.31
CA PRO A 35 -9.80 23.68 -20.99
C PRO A 35 -10.74 24.35 -19.99
N PRO A 36 -11.32 23.58 -19.04
CA PRO A 36 -12.19 24.16 -18.04
C PRO A 36 -11.41 25.18 -17.21
N THR A 37 -11.93 26.41 -17.14
CA THR A 37 -11.45 27.41 -16.19
C THR A 37 -11.60 26.84 -14.77
N PRO A 38 -10.55 26.86 -13.92
CA PRO A 38 -10.65 26.34 -12.57
C PRO A 38 -11.79 27.04 -11.84
N THR A 39 -12.72 26.25 -11.30
CA THR A 39 -13.74 26.77 -10.40
C THR A 39 -13.07 27.33 -9.14
N PRO A 40 -13.44 28.54 -8.69
CA PRO A 40 -12.91 29.06 -7.45
C PRO A 40 -13.39 28.17 -6.30
N VAL A 41 -12.44 27.60 -5.59
CA VAL A 41 -12.65 26.87 -4.33
C VAL A 41 -13.42 27.80 -3.38
N PRO A 42 -14.52 27.34 -2.75
CA PRO A 42 -15.24 28.17 -1.79
C PRO A 42 -14.28 28.56 -0.65
N PRO A 43 -14.39 29.77 -0.08
CA PRO A 43 -13.55 30.16 1.04
C PRO A 43 -13.69 29.14 2.16
N THR A 44 -12.55 28.57 2.55
CA THR A 44 -12.40 27.70 3.72
C THR A 44 -13.16 28.27 4.90
N ALA A 45 -13.96 27.43 5.57
CA ALA A 45 -14.53 27.76 6.85
C ALA A 45 -13.43 28.26 7.78
N THR A 46 -13.66 29.42 8.41
CA THR A 46 -12.76 30.01 9.39
C THR A 46 -12.43 28.95 10.45
N PRO A 47 -11.15 28.69 10.78
CA PRO A 47 -10.81 27.74 11.81
C PRO A 47 -11.51 28.13 13.12
N SER A 48 -12.20 27.17 13.73
CA SER A 48 -12.64 27.28 15.12
C SER A 48 -11.46 27.69 15.99
N ALA A 49 -11.69 28.64 16.90
CA ALA A 49 -10.66 29.09 17.83
C ALA A 49 -10.02 27.89 18.54
N PRO A 50 -8.69 27.87 18.72
CA PRO A 50 -8.02 26.80 19.47
C PRO A 50 -8.64 26.70 20.87
N VAL A 51 -8.76 25.46 21.37
CA VAL A 51 -9.14 25.20 22.77
C VAL A 51 -8.21 26.02 23.66
N ALA A 52 -8.80 26.87 24.51
CA ALA A 52 -8.05 27.80 25.34
C ALA A 52 -7.06 27.05 26.25
N THR A 53 -5.77 27.29 26.03
CA THR A 53 -4.69 26.84 26.92
C THR A 53 -4.72 27.66 28.21
N SER A 54 -4.51 27.02 29.36
CA SER A 54 -4.18 27.75 30.59
C SER A 54 -2.72 28.20 30.49
N PRO A 55 -2.42 29.52 30.47
CA PRO A 55 -1.05 30.02 30.27
C PRO A 55 -0.03 29.45 31.26
N GLY A 56 -0.46 29.07 32.47
CA GLY A 56 0.44 28.52 33.50
C GLY A 56 0.80 27.04 33.33
N ALA A 57 0.02 26.26 32.57
CA ALA A 57 0.30 24.83 32.40
C ALA A 57 1.44 24.59 31.39
N ASP A 58 1.49 25.37 30.32
CA ASP A 58 2.47 25.19 29.26
C ASP A 58 3.89 25.63 29.67
N ASP A 59 3.99 26.69 30.47
CA ASP A 59 5.27 27.12 31.06
C ASP A 59 5.80 26.04 32.02
N ALA A 60 4.92 25.40 32.81
CA ALA A 60 5.29 24.30 33.71
C ALA A 60 5.73 23.04 32.95
N CYS A 61 5.02 22.64 31.88
CA CYS A 61 5.43 21.53 31.03
C CYS A 61 6.84 21.76 30.47
N MET A 62 7.07 22.94 29.88
CA MET A 62 8.34 23.28 29.25
C MET A 62 9.48 23.42 30.26
N GLU A 63 9.23 23.98 31.45
CA GLU A 63 10.23 24.11 32.50
C GLU A 63 10.72 22.74 32.99
N CYS A 64 9.81 21.84 33.36
CA CYS A 64 10.17 20.49 33.82
C CYS A 64 10.80 19.65 32.71
N HIS A 65 10.21 19.61 31.51
CA HIS A 65 10.71 18.78 30.41
C HIS A 65 12.03 19.27 29.80
N ARG A 66 12.45 20.52 30.04
CA ARG A 66 13.81 20.95 29.72
C ARG A 66 14.86 20.21 30.54
N GLU A 67 14.52 19.77 31.74
CA GLU A 67 15.42 18.99 32.58
C GLU A 67 15.27 17.49 32.32
N VAL A 68 14.03 16.99 32.23
CA VAL A 68 13.75 15.54 32.15
C VAL A 68 13.89 15.00 30.72
N THR A 69 13.41 15.73 29.71
CA THR A 69 13.47 15.31 28.29
C THR A 69 13.93 16.46 27.37
N PRO A 70 15.14 17.01 27.59
CA PRO A 70 15.61 18.23 26.93
C PRO A 70 15.56 18.17 25.40
N SER A 71 15.82 17.00 24.81
CA SER A 71 15.79 16.82 23.35
C SER A 71 14.38 17.00 22.78
N LEU A 72 13.34 16.47 23.43
CA LEU A 72 11.97 16.59 22.93
C LEU A 72 11.49 18.04 22.95
N VAL A 73 11.88 18.78 23.99
CA VAL A 73 11.61 20.22 24.06
C VAL A 73 12.34 20.97 22.96
N ARG A 74 13.62 20.68 22.72
CA ARG A 74 14.38 21.32 21.63
C ARG A 74 13.81 21.02 20.26
N ASP A 75 13.37 19.79 20.00
CA ASP A 75 12.75 19.41 18.73
C ASP A 75 11.46 20.21 18.53
N PHE A 76 10.59 20.25 19.55
CA PHE A 76 9.35 21.02 19.49
C PHE A 76 9.58 22.51 19.28
N GLN A 77 10.55 23.11 19.98
CA GLN A 77 10.88 24.53 19.86
C GLN A 77 11.43 24.92 18.47
N GLN A 78 12.01 23.98 17.74
CA GLN A 78 12.46 24.19 16.36
C GLN A 78 11.32 24.07 15.34
N GLY A 79 10.21 23.43 15.72
CA GLY A 79 9.07 23.19 14.85
C GLY A 79 8.19 24.44 14.65
N LYS A 80 7.49 24.49 13.50
CA LYS A 80 6.59 25.60 13.15
C LYS A 80 5.44 25.76 14.14
N MET A 81 4.97 24.66 14.74
CA MET A 81 3.90 24.65 15.73
C MET A 81 4.23 25.52 16.96
N TYR A 82 5.46 25.45 17.47
CA TYR A 82 5.88 26.28 18.60
C TYR A 82 5.88 27.78 18.24
N GLU A 83 6.38 28.12 17.04
CA GLU A 83 6.43 29.50 16.52
C GLU A 83 5.05 30.14 16.44
N VAL A 84 4.03 29.38 16.00
CA VAL A 84 2.65 29.87 15.85
C VAL A 84 1.81 29.79 17.13
N GLY A 85 2.43 29.44 18.26
CA GLY A 85 1.76 29.48 19.56
C GLY A 85 1.19 28.16 20.07
N ILE A 86 1.39 27.04 19.38
CA ILE A 86 1.02 25.70 19.90
C ILE A 86 1.97 25.32 21.04
N ARG A 87 1.44 24.62 22.03
CA ARG A 87 2.10 24.20 23.25
C ARG A 87 1.84 22.73 23.54
N CYS A 88 2.54 22.17 24.52
CA CYS A 88 2.47 20.77 24.88
C CYS A 88 1.03 20.33 25.20
N SER A 89 0.30 21.17 25.96
CA SER A 89 -1.05 20.83 26.42
C SER A 89 -2.10 20.81 25.30
N ASN A 90 -1.86 21.50 24.18
CA ASN A 90 -2.74 21.43 23.01
C ASN A 90 -2.84 20.02 22.42
N CYS A 91 -1.79 19.22 22.57
CA CYS A 91 -1.73 17.86 22.05
C CYS A 91 -1.88 16.80 23.16
N HIS A 92 -1.27 17.04 24.32
CA HIS A 92 -1.17 16.06 25.40
C HIS A 92 -2.14 16.31 26.57
N GLY A 93 -2.97 17.35 26.49
CA GLY A 93 -3.83 17.76 27.61
C GLY A 93 -3.03 18.36 28.77
N SER A 94 -3.72 18.65 29.87
CA SER A 94 -3.15 19.36 31.03
C SER A 94 -3.33 18.62 32.35
N GLU A 95 -3.75 17.35 32.33
CA GLU A 95 -4.04 16.58 33.55
C GLU A 95 -2.80 15.98 34.21
N HIS A 96 -1.73 15.77 33.43
CA HIS A 96 -0.42 15.39 33.96
C HIS A 96 0.29 16.62 34.54
N THR A 97 0.67 16.53 35.82
CA THR A 97 1.25 17.64 36.57
C THR A 97 2.47 17.25 37.40
N SER A 98 2.77 15.95 37.57
CA SER A 98 3.93 15.46 38.33
C SER A 98 4.44 14.12 37.80
N ALA A 99 5.66 13.72 38.21
CA ALA A 99 6.28 12.47 37.76
C ALA A 99 5.46 11.21 38.09
N GLU A 100 4.55 11.30 39.06
CA GLU A 100 3.69 10.21 39.51
C GLU A 100 2.42 10.03 38.68
N ASP A 101 2.07 11.01 37.82
CA ASP A 101 0.80 11.00 37.07
C ASP A 101 0.97 11.10 35.55
N THR A 102 2.10 10.64 35.02
CA THR A 102 2.40 10.62 33.56
C THR A 102 1.33 9.92 32.73
N ALA A 103 0.61 8.95 33.31
CA ALA A 103 -0.48 8.25 32.64
C ALA A 103 -1.70 9.13 32.32
N LYS A 104 -1.81 10.33 32.93
CA LYS A 104 -2.87 11.30 32.62
C LYS A 104 -2.55 12.15 31.38
N ALA A 105 -1.33 12.07 30.83
CA ALA A 105 -1.00 12.71 29.58
C ALA A 105 -1.73 11.99 28.43
N GLN A 106 -2.39 12.77 27.58
CA GLN A 106 -3.06 12.25 26.40
C GLN A 106 -2.04 11.91 25.32
N ILE A 107 -2.31 10.84 24.57
CA ILE A 107 -1.52 10.46 23.40
C ILE A 107 -2.27 10.94 22.15
N PRO A 108 -1.69 11.87 21.37
CA PRO A 108 -2.37 12.41 20.19
C PRO A 108 -2.72 11.34 19.16
N THR A 109 -3.90 11.45 18.58
CA THR A 109 -4.33 10.66 17.41
C THR A 109 -4.53 11.59 16.20
N ALA A 110 -4.88 11.03 15.04
CA ALA A 110 -5.26 11.84 13.88
C ALA A 110 -6.41 12.82 14.19
N LYS A 111 -7.31 12.46 15.12
CA LYS A 111 -8.39 13.33 15.60
C LYS A 111 -7.87 14.58 16.32
N THR A 112 -6.78 14.46 17.08
CA THR A 112 -6.11 15.62 17.70
C THR A 112 -5.61 16.57 16.61
N CYS A 113 -4.97 16.03 15.57
CA CYS A 113 -4.44 16.80 14.44
C CYS A 113 -5.55 17.47 13.60
N ALA A 114 -6.70 16.79 13.42
CA ALA A 114 -7.82 17.27 12.62
C ALA A 114 -8.43 18.59 13.13
N THR A 115 -8.21 18.93 14.41
CA THR A 115 -8.67 20.21 14.99
C THR A 115 -8.03 21.42 14.31
N CYS A 116 -6.81 21.28 13.76
CA CYS A 116 -6.09 22.34 13.06
C CYS A 116 -5.74 21.99 11.61
N HIS A 117 -5.66 20.70 11.28
CA HIS A 117 -5.28 20.18 9.95
C HIS A 117 -6.38 19.31 9.32
N PRO A 118 -7.64 19.78 9.21
CA PRO A 118 -8.75 18.96 8.74
C PRO A 118 -8.53 18.46 7.31
N THR A 119 -7.98 19.30 6.42
CA THR A 119 -7.72 18.93 5.03
C THR A 119 -6.75 17.75 4.91
N GLN A 120 -5.60 17.82 5.57
CA GLN A 120 -4.59 16.76 5.52
C GLN A 120 -5.10 15.47 6.14
N VAL A 121 -5.88 15.56 7.23
CA VAL A 121 -6.46 14.37 7.86
C VAL A 121 -7.51 13.72 6.97
N THR A 122 -8.40 14.49 6.33
CA THR A 122 -9.38 13.94 5.37
C THR A 122 -8.70 13.27 4.17
N GLN A 123 -7.65 13.88 3.63
CA GLN A 123 -6.84 13.26 2.56
C GLN A 123 -6.18 11.95 3.03
N PHE A 124 -5.56 11.97 4.21
CA PHE A 124 -4.95 10.78 4.80
C PHE A 124 -5.95 9.65 5.02
N GLU A 125 -7.14 9.96 5.55
CA GLU A 125 -8.25 9.03 5.78
C GLU A 125 -8.74 8.35 4.48
N ALA A 126 -8.72 9.07 3.36
CA ALA A 126 -9.04 8.52 2.04
C ALA A 126 -7.89 7.67 1.44
N GLY A 127 -6.67 7.82 1.97
CA GLY A 127 -5.47 7.14 1.50
C GLY A 127 -5.28 5.74 2.12
N LYS A 128 -4.41 4.93 1.50
CA LYS A 128 -4.17 3.54 1.95
C LYS A 128 -3.47 3.47 3.31
N HIS A 129 -2.67 4.48 3.66
CA HIS A 129 -1.96 4.48 4.94
C HIS A 129 -2.92 4.50 6.14
N ALA A 130 -4.09 5.15 6.04
CA ALA A 130 -5.09 5.12 7.11
C ALA A 130 -5.64 3.72 7.38
N LEU A 131 -5.65 2.83 6.36
CA LEU A 131 -6.16 1.46 6.44
C LEU A 131 -5.08 0.43 6.82
N ALA A 132 -3.83 0.85 7.02
CA ALA A 132 -2.71 -0.07 7.23
C ALA A 132 -2.89 -0.99 8.45
N TRP A 133 -3.49 -0.49 9.53
CA TRP A 133 -3.72 -1.26 10.76
C TRP A 133 -4.74 -2.38 10.54
N VAL A 134 -5.88 -2.05 9.91
CA VAL A 134 -6.91 -3.02 9.52
C VAL A 134 -6.34 -4.05 8.54
N ALA A 135 -5.56 -3.61 7.55
CA ALA A 135 -4.95 -4.52 6.58
C ALA A 135 -4.02 -5.54 7.25
N MET A 136 -3.23 -5.13 8.25
CA MET A 136 -2.37 -6.04 9.02
C MET A 136 -3.20 -7.07 9.81
N ASN A 137 -4.23 -6.62 10.51
CA ASN A 137 -5.07 -7.51 11.33
C ASN A 137 -5.96 -8.43 10.48
N ALA A 138 -6.26 -8.06 9.24
CA ALA A 138 -7.03 -8.89 8.30
C ALA A 138 -6.23 -10.07 7.71
N MET A 139 -4.90 -10.07 7.85
CA MET A 139 -4.06 -11.16 7.34
C MET A 139 -4.30 -12.46 8.15
N PRO A 140 -4.52 -13.62 7.49
CA PRO A 140 -4.98 -14.84 8.15
C PRO A 140 -4.10 -15.34 9.29
N THR A 141 -2.79 -15.11 9.19
CA THR A 141 -1.77 -15.65 10.10
C THR A 141 -1.18 -14.61 11.03
N THR A 142 -1.66 -13.36 11.03
CA THR A 142 -1.15 -12.29 11.92
C THR A 142 -1.23 -12.68 13.39
N HIS A 143 -2.32 -13.32 13.81
CA HIS A 143 -2.51 -13.77 15.19
C HIS A 143 -1.68 -15.00 15.58
N MET A 144 -1.01 -15.63 14.61
CA MET A 144 -0.09 -16.75 14.84
C MET A 144 1.35 -16.28 15.08
N GLN A 145 1.66 -15.03 14.72
CA GLN A 145 2.99 -14.46 14.88
C GLN A 145 3.31 -14.14 16.34
N PRO A 146 4.59 -14.08 16.74
CA PRO A 146 4.97 -13.55 18.05
C PRO A 146 4.37 -12.16 18.28
N MET A 147 3.71 -11.95 19.42
CA MET A 147 3.05 -10.68 19.72
C MET A 147 4.04 -9.52 19.85
N GLU A 148 5.32 -9.78 20.11
CA GLU A 148 6.39 -8.79 20.07
C GLU A 148 6.54 -8.16 18.66
N LEU A 149 6.28 -8.92 17.59
CA LEU A 149 6.32 -8.41 16.22
C LEU A 149 5.08 -7.56 15.89
N ILE A 150 3.92 -7.96 16.44
CA ILE A 150 2.63 -7.31 16.21
C ILE A 150 2.42 -6.18 17.22
N GLN A 151 2.01 -6.51 18.45
CA GLN A 151 1.76 -5.58 19.56
C GLN A 151 3.03 -4.85 20.02
N GLY A 152 4.15 -5.57 20.13
CA GLY A 152 5.44 -4.99 20.54
C GLY A 152 6.08 -4.07 19.50
N LYS A 153 5.49 -3.95 18.31
CA LYS A 153 5.93 -3.07 17.21
C LYS A 153 7.37 -3.33 16.77
N LYS A 154 7.85 -4.57 16.93
CA LYS A 154 9.18 -5.01 16.47
C LYS A 154 9.17 -5.64 15.08
N GLY A 155 7.99 -5.76 14.46
CA GLY A 155 7.80 -6.25 13.09
C GLY A 155 6.63 -5.52 12.41
N CYS A 156 5.62 -6.27 11.97
CA CYS A 156 4.48 -5.75 11.21
C CYS A 156 3.82 -4.54 11.88
N GLY A 157 3.57 -4.61 13.19
CA GLY A 157 2.91 -3.52 13.91
C GLY A 157 3.75 -2.25 13.99
N GLY A 158 5.08 -2.34 13.85
CA GLY A 158 5.97 -1.18 13.80
C GLY A 158 5.77 -0.34 12.55
N CYS A 159 5.53 -0.99 11.41
CA CYS A 159 5.29 -0.34 10.12
C CYS A 159 3.81 0.04 9.95
N HIS A 160 2.89 -0.88 10.28
CA HIS A 160 1.45 -0.70 10.08
C HIS A 160 0.77 0.19 11.14
N LYS A 161 1.48 0.61 12.20
CA LYS A 161 0.93 1.53 13.21
C LYS A 161 0.47 2.89 12.65
N ILE A 162 0.93 3.27 11.46
CA ILE A 162 0.46 4.48 10.77
C ILE A 162 -1.06 4.45 10.56
N GLY A 163 -1.66 3.26 10.40
CA GLY A 163 -3.10 3.11 10.23
C GLY A 163 -3.90 3.57 11.43
N LEU A 164 -5.11 4.07 11.16
CA LEU A 164 -6.06 4.50 12.17
C LEU A 164 -6.50 3.33 13.03
N LYS A 165 -6.79 3.63 14.29
CA LYS A 165 -7.27 2.69 15.31
C LYS A 165 -8.55 3.24 15.90
N SER A 166 -9.51 2.37 16.17
CA SER A 166 -10.70 2.74 16.93
C SER A 166 -10.35 3.05 18.38
N GLU A 167 -11.25 3.71 19.09
CA GLU A 167 -11.08 4.00 20.52
C GLU A 167 -10.99 2.69 21.32
N GLU A 168 -11.78 1.68 20.95
CA GLU A 168 -11.76 0.36 21.56
C GLU A 168 -10.41 -0.34 21.34
N GLU A 169 -9.84 -0.24 20.12
CA GLU A 169 -8.51 -0.78 19.84
C GLU A 169 -7.42 -0.08 20.66
N ILE A 170 -7.48 1.26 20.76
CA ILE A 170 -6.53 2.04 21.57
C ILE A 170 -6.62 1.64 23.05
N GLN A 171 -7.84 1.47 23.59
CA GLN A 171 -8.05 1.03 24.98
C GLN A 171 -7.54 -0.39 25.21
N ALA A 172 -7.78 -1.31 24.27
CA ALA A 172 -7.28 -2.67 24.35
C ALA A 172 -5.73 -2.70 24.32
N MET A 173 -5.11 -1.91 23.45
CA MET A 173 -3.66 -1.74 23.38
C MET A 173 -3.10 -1.19 24.70
N GLN A 174 -3.71 -0.15 25.27
CA GLN A 174 -3.31 0.42 26.55
C GLN A 174 -3.42 -0.60 27.70
N ALA A 175 -4.50 -1.39 27.73
CA ALA A 175 -4.69 -2.46 28.71
C ALA A 175 -3.63 -3.57 28.58
N ALA A 176 -3.12 -3.79 27.36
CA ALA A 176 -2.00 -4.69 27.08
C ALA A 176 -0.61 -4.06 27.36
N GLY A 177 -0.55 -2.83 27.86
CA GLY A 177 0.70 -2.12 28.17
C GLY A 177 1.30 -1.33 27.01
N GLU A 178 0.59 -1.19 25.89
CA GLU A 178 1.03 -0.41 24.74
C GLU A 178 0.61 1.06 24.84
N THR A 179 1.40 1.86 25.57
CA THR A 179 1.09 3.29 25.74
C THR A 179 1.39 4.14 24.50
N TYR A 180 2.36 3.75 23.68
CA TYR A 180 2.85 4.57 22.56
C TYR A 180 2.64 3.92 21.20
N GLY A 181 2.67 4.72 20.13
CA GLY A 181 2.56 4.22 18.75
C GLY A 181 1.11 4.07 18.27
N THR A 182 0.21 4.90 18.79
CA THR A 182 -1.15 5.10 18.28
C THR A 182 -1.26 6.35 17.38
N ALA A 183 -0.22 7.19 17.36
CA ALA A 183 -0.12 8.33 16.46
C ALA A 183 0.14 7.87 15.02
N SER A 184 -0.67 8.39 14.09
CA SER A 184 -0.50 8.17 12.64
C SER A 184 0.38 9.26 12.01
N CYS A 185 0.19 10.49 12.46
CA CYS A 185 0.71 11.71 11.83
C CYS A 185 2.17 12.04 12.18
N ASP A 186 2.92 11.13 12.79
CA ASP A 186 4.35 11.32 13.07
C ASP A 186 5.24 10.35 12.27
N SER A 187 4.66 9.70 11.25
CA SER A 187 5.35 8.68 10.44
C SER A 187 6.31 9.29 9.41
N CYS A 188 5.98 10.44 8.81
CA CYS A 188 6.80 11.08 7.76
C CYS A 188 7.51 12.35 8.25
N HIS A 189 6.82 13.18 9.03
CA HIS A 189 7.38 14.34 9.72
C HIS A 189 7.40 14.04 11.21
N THR A 190 8.56 13.63 11.73
CA THR A 190 8.62 12.95 13.00
C THR A 190 8.37 13.90 14.17
N ARG A 191 7.75 13.35 15.22
CA ARG A 191 7.63 14.08 16.49
C ARG A 191 9.03 14.29 17.09
N HIS A 192 9.32 15.41 17.76
CA HIS A 192 8.42 16.54 18.03
C HIS A 192 8.67 17.76 17.12
N ALA A 193 9.51 17.62 16.09
CA ALA A 193 9.81 18.71 15.16
C ALA A 193 8.69 18.94 14.15
N PHE A 194 8.02 17.87 13.70
CA PHE A 194 6.94 17.89 12.71
C PHE A 194 7.31 18.70 11.45
N SER A 195 8.50 18.44 10.92
CA SER A 195 9.12 19.24 9.85
C SER A 195 8.61 18.83 8.47
N VAL A 196 8.02 19.77 7.73
CA VAL A 196 7.69 19.55 6.30
C VAL A 196 8.96 19.33 5.47
N ALA A 197 10.09 19.93 5.85
CA ALA A 197 11.35 19.75 5.15
C ALA A 197 11.87 18.30 5.30
N GLU A 198 11.67 17.70 6.48
CA GLU A 198 11.95 16.29 6.74
C GLU A 198 11.01 15.39 5.93
N ALA A 199 9.69 15.62 6.01
CA ALA A 199 8.70 14.81 5.30
C ALA A 199 8.81 14.89 3.77
N ARG A 200 9.49 15.89 3.22
CA ARG A 200 9.79 16.01 1.78
C ARG A 200 11.09 15.32 1.36
N GLN A 201 11.85 14.75 2.30
CA GLN A 201 12.99 13.91 1.96
C GLN A 201 12.54 12.49 1.67
N PRO A 202 13.05 11.83 0.63
CA PRO A 202 12.67 10.46 0.28
C PRO A 202 13.05 9.45 1.39
N GLU A 203 14.03 9.77 2.23
CA GLU A 203 14.40 8.98 3.40
C GLU A 203 13.26 8.83 4.44
N ALA A 204 12.29 9.74 4.46
CA ALA A 204 11.11 9.60 5.33
C ALA A 204 10.29 8.35 5.01
N CYS A 205 10.33 7.87 3.76
CA CYS A 205 9.65 6.66 3.32
C CYS A 205 10.48 5.38 3.58
N ALA A 206 11.80 5.51 3.64
CA ALA A 206 12.75 4.40 3.58
C ALA A 206 12.65 3.42 4.76
N THR A 207 12.15 3.89 5.92
CA THR A 207 11.99 3.06 7.12
C THR A 207 10.99 1.92 6.91
N CYS A 208 9.96 2.13 6.09
CA CYS A 208 8.91 1.14 5.84
C CYS A 208 8.97 0.59 4.41
N HIS A 209 9.27 1.43 3.42
CA HIS A 209 9.27 1.06 2.01
C HIS A 209 10.62 0.48 1.56
N MET A 210 11.02 -0.64 2.15
CA MET A 210 12.31 -1.29 1.92
C MET A 210 12.25 -2.82 1.96
N GLY A 211 13.36 -3.49 1.66
CA GLY A 211 13.62 -4.86 2.10
C GLY A 211 12.97 -5.98 1.26
N PHE A 212 12.31 -6.91 1.96
CA PHE A 212 11.94 -8.22 1.40
C PHE A 212 10.90 -8.11 0.29
N ASP A 213 9.72 -7.58 0.61
CA ASP A 213 8.51 -7.64 -0.21
C ASP A 213 8.24 -6.37 -1.02
N HIS A 214 8.80 -5.23 -0.60
CA HIS A 214 8.62 -3.96 -1.31
C HIS A 214 9.84 -3.03 -1.17
N PRO A 215 11.00 -3.40 -1.76
CA PRO A 215 12.24 -2.61 -1.72
C PRO A 215 12.18 -1.35 -2.60
N GLN A 216 11.18 -0.51 -2.40
CA GLN A 216 10.92 0.69 -3.21
C GLN A 216 11.98 1.75 -2.97
N TRP A 217 12.48 1.88 -1.73
CA TRP A 217 13.63 2.72 -1.42
C TRP A 217 14.86 2.29 -2.21
N GLU A 218 15.20 1.01 -2.22
CA GLU A 218 16.36 0.48 -2.93
C GLU A 218 16.20 0.66 -4.44
N MET A 219 15.01 0.37 -4.98
CA MET A 219 14.68 0.58 -6.38
C MET A 219 14.82 2.06 -6.79
N TRP A 220 14.22 2.97 -6.04
CA TRP A 220 14.28 4.41 -6.32
C TRP A 220 15.69 4.96 -6.13
N SER A 221 16.35 4.68 -5.00
CA SER A 221 17.66 5.24 -4.65
C SER A 221 18.77 4.81 -5.61
N THR A 222 18.65 3.62 -6.20
CA THR A 222 19.59 3.12 -7.22
C THR A 222 19.13 3.35 -8.66
N SER A 223 17.93 3.92 -8.87
CA SER A 223 17.46 4.39 -10.18
C SER A 223 18.14 5.71 -10.59
N LYS A 224 17.94 6.14 -11.83
CA LYS A 224 18.38 7.48 -12.26
C LYS A 224 17.66 8.62 -11.54
N HIS A 225 16.43 8.42 -11.06
CA HIS A 225 15.74 9.44 -10.26
C HIS A 225 16.43 9.65 -8.92
N GLY A 226 16.66 8.58 -8.15
CA GLY A 226 17.30 8.67 -6.84
C GLY A 226 18.76 9.10 -6.89
N VAL A 227 19.55 8.55 -7.83
CA VAL A 227 20.95 8.95 -8.00
C VAL A 227 21.05 10.45 -8.35
N ARG A 228 20.21 10.94 -9.26
CA ARG A 228 20.20 12.37 -9.60
C ARG A 228 19.73 13.23 -8.44
N PHE A 229 18.75 12.77 -7.66
CA PHE A 229 18.27 13.48 -6.46
C PHE A 229 19.41 13.66 -5.45
N LEU A 230 20.17 12.59 -5.18
CA LEU A 230 21.33 12.65 -4.29
C LEU A 230 22.39 13.63 -4.80
N LEU A 231 22.76 13.53 -6.08
CA LEU A 231 23.78 14.42 -6.68
C LEU A 231 23.33 15.89 -6.72
N LYS A 232 22.03 16.15 -6.93
CA LYS A 232 21.42 17.48 -6.81
C LYS A 232 21.54 18.00 -5.38
N ARG A 233 21.19 17.20 -4.38
CA ARG A 233 21.27 17.56 -2.96
C ARG A 233 22.71 17.82 -2.50
N GLN A 234 23.69 17.12 -3.07
CA GLN A 234 25.12 17.31 -2.80
C GLN A 234 25.74 18.49 -3.55
N GLY A 235 24.98 19.18 -4.41
CA GLY A 235 25.49 20.30 -5.22
C GLY A 235 26.38 19.89 -6.39
N VAL A 236 26.43 18.60 -6.75
CA VAL A 236 27.14 18.11 -7.95
C VAL A 236 26.34 18.44 -9.21
N LEU A 237 25.01 18.35 -9.14
CA LEU A 237 24.10 18.78 -10.20
C LEU A 237 23.41 20.10 -9.82
N SER A 238 23.07 20.90 -10.84
CA SER A 238 22.30 22.14 -10.66
C SER A 238 20.96 21.88 -9.93
N PRO A 239 20.49 22.78 -9.06
CA PRO A 239 19.16 22.71 -8.46
C PRO A 239 18.00 22.67 -9.48
N GLU A 240 18.23 23.09 -10.73
CA GLU A 240 17.24 23.11 -11.80
C GLU A 240 17.05 21.73 -12.46
N VAL A 241 17.92 20.76 -12.18
CA VAL A 241 17.79 19.44 -12.77
C VAL A 241 16.54 18.70 -12.27
N ALA A 242 15.87 18.04 -13.21
CA ALA A 242 14.83 17.05 -12.93
C ALA A 242 15.43 15.87 -12.14
N ALA A 243 14.89 15.67 -10.93
CA ALA A 243 15.24 14.61 -10.00
C ALA A 243 14.13 14.47 -8.96
N PRO A 244 13.10 13.65 -9.20
CA PRO A 244 11.96 13.52 -8.31
C PRO A 244 12.29 12.67 -7.06
N ALA A 245 11.79 13.10 -5.91
CA ALA A 245 11.65 12.30 -4.69
C ALA A 245 10.38 11.42 -4.74
N CYS A 246 10.18 10.58 -3.74
CA CYS A 246 8.97 9.76 -3.59
C CYS A 246 7.70 10.63 -3.59
N GLN A 247 7.75 11.73 -2.86
CA GLN A 247 6.66 12.67 -2.62
C GLN A 247 6.23 13.40 -3.89
N ASP A 248 7.17 13.70 -4.80
CA ASP A 248 6.87 14.40 -6.06
C ASP A 248 5.96 13.56 -6.96
N CYS A 249 6.00 12.22 -6.83
CA CYS A 249 5.16 11.30 -7.59
C CYS A 249 3.91 10.85 -6.83
N HIS A 250 4.03 10.59 -5.52
CA HIS A 250 2.99 9.94 -4.71
C HIS A 250 2.20 10.86 -3.78
N MET A 251 2.67 12.09 -3.57
CA MET A 251 2.05 13.10 -2.71
C MET A 251 2.01 14.45 -3.44
N GLN A 252 1.55 14.41 -4.69
CA GLN A 252 1.49 15.58 -5.58
C GLN A 252 0.74 16.73 -4.90
N ASP A 253 1.28 17.94 -5.03
CA ASP A 253 0.76 19.15 -4.36
C ASP A 253 0.66 19.05 -2.82
N GLY A 254 1.33 18.07 -2.21
CA GLY A 254 1.25 17.81 -0.76
C GLY A 254 -0.01 17.05 -0.34
N ASP A 255 -0.72 16.41 -1.27
CA ASP A 255 -1.86 15.56 -0.98
C ASP A 255 -1.45 14.35 -0.11
N HIS A 256 -2.20 14.12 0.97
CA HIS A 256 -1.97 13.00 1.90
C HIS A 256 -2.72 11.72 1.49
N GLU A 257 -3.51 11.74 0.42
CA GLU A 257 -4.20 10.59 -0.15
C GLU A 257 -3.24 9.74 -0.99
N VAL A 258 -2.31 9.05 -0.32
CA VAL A 258 -1.31 8.20 -1.01
C VAL A 258 -1.97 6.98 -1.63
N ARG A 259 -2.02 6.96 -2.96
CA ARG A 259 -2.64 5.91 -3.77
C ARG A 259 -1.78 5.59 -5.00
N THR A 260 -2.04 4.41 -5.57
CA THR A 260 -1.42 3.95 -6.81
C THR A 260 -2.44 3.13 -7.61
N ALA A 261 -2.32 3.18 -8.94
CA ALA A 261 -3.23 2.50 -9.86
C ALA A 261 -3.25 0.98 -9.63
N TRP A 262 -2.08 0.36 -9.50
CA TRP A 262 -1.96 -1.10 -9.32
C TRP A 262 -2.03 -1.56 -7.85
N GLY A 263 -2.05 -0.64 -6.90
CA GLY A 263 -1.97 -0.97 -5.47
C GLY A 263 -0.71 -1.77 -5.11
N PHE A 264 -0.79 -2.49 -3.99
CA PHE A 264 0.35 -3.26 -3.49
C PHE A 264 0.59 -4.54 -4.28
N LEU A 265 -0.45 -5.36 -4.49
CA LEU A 265 -0.32 -6.70 -5.08
C LEU A 265 -0.37 -6.73 -6.62
N ALA A 266 -0.48 -5.58 -7.28
CA ALA A 266 -0.67 -5.48 -8.72
C ALA A 266 -1.86 -6.28 -9.27
N VAL A 267 -2.91 -6.44 -8.45
CA VAL A 267 -4.20 -7.02 -8.84
C VAL A 267 -5.30 -5.97 -8.84
N ARG A 268 -6.24 -6.05 -9.79
CA ARG A 268 -7.35 -5.11 -9.96
C ARG A 268 -8.56 -5.77 -10.63
N LEU A 269 -9.70 -5.09 -10.54
CA LEU A 269 -10.87 -5.31 -11.40
C LEU A 269 -11.14 -4.03 -12.24
N PRO A 270 -11.78 -4.13 -13.43
CA PRO A 270 -12.13 -5.38 -14.13
C PRO A 270 -10.90 -6.20 -14.51
N LEU A 271 -11.12 -7.47 -14.88
CA LEU A 271 -10.04 -8.32 -15.38
C LEU A 271 -9.50 -7.78 -16.71
N PRO A 272 -8.22 -8.04 -17.04
CA PRO A 272 -7.67 -7.66 -18.34
C PRO A 272 -8.47 -8.22 -19.52
N ASP A 273 -8.48 -7.49 -20.64
CA ASP A 273 -9.16 -7.94 -21.87
C ASP A 273 -8.48 -9.16 -22.52
N ASP A 274 -7.15 -9.31 -22.31
CA ASP A 274 -6.40 -10.45 -22.79
C ASP A 274 -6.84 -11.74 -22.06
N PRO A 275 -7.36 -12.76 -22.77
CA PRO A 275 -7.93 -13.94 -22.12
C PRO A 275 -6.93 -14.74 -21.29
N GLN A 276 -5.66 -14.81 -21.71
CA GLN A 276 -4.63 -15.53 -20.97
C GLN A 276 -4.29 -14.79 -19.68
N TRP A 277 -4.10 -13.48 -19.76
CA TRP A 277 -3.83 -12.67 -18.59
C TRP A 277 -5.01 -12.65 -17.61
N ALA A 278 -6.24 -12.64 -18.12
CA ALA A 278 -7.45 -12.77 -17.29
C ALA A 278 -7.45 -14.10 -16.52
N ASP A 279 -7.17 -15.23 -17.18
CA ASP A 279 -7.10 -16.55 -16.54
C ASP A 279 -5.95 -16.66 -15.51
N ASP A 280 -4.79 -16.11 -15.85
CA ASP A 280 -3.64 -16.03 -14.93
C ASP A 280 -3.98 -15.18 -13.70
N ARG A 281 -4.66 -14.05 -13.90
CA ARG A 281 -5.13 -13.19 -12.81
C ARG A 281 -6.16 -13.89 -11.93
N VAL A 282 -7.12 -14.61 -12.51
CA VAL A 282 -8.10 -15.41 -11.75
C VAL A 282 -7.38 -16.45 -10.91
N THR A 283 -6.37 -17.12 -11.45
CA THR A 283 -5.54 -18.09 -10.72
C THR A 283 -4.87 -17.44 -9.50
N ILE A 284 -4.30 -16.24 -9.64
CA ILE A 284 -3.73 -15.49 -8.52
C ILE A 284 -4.81 -15.11 -7.49
N LEU A 285 -6.00 -14.68 -7.93
CA LEU A 285 -7.10 -14.33 -7.03
C LEU A 285 -7.62 -15.54 -6.22
N LYS A 286 -7.59 -16.75 -6.80
CA LYS A 286 -7.86 -18.00 -6.08
C LYS A 286 -6.80 -18.27 -5.01
N ALA A 287 -5.52 -18.13 -5.37
CA ALA A 287 -4.41 -18.34 -4.44
C ALA A 287 -4.31 -17.25 -3.35
N LEU A 288 -4.91 -16.09 -3.59
CA LEU A 288 -5.10 -15.06 -2.57
C LEU A 288 -6.33 -15.32 -1.70
N GLY A 289 -7.08 -16.41 -1.93
CA GLY A 289 -8.31 -16.77 -1.21
C GLY A 289 -9.46 -15.79 -1.41
N VAL A 290 -9.36 -14.87 -2.37
CA VAL A 290 -10.42 -13.90 -2.73
C VAL A 290 -11.52 -14.60 -3.55
N LEU A 291 -11.10 -15.59 -4.34
CA LEU A 291 -11.98 -16.56 -4.99
C LEU A 291 -11.72 -17.95 -4.40
N ASP A 292 -12.73 -18.79 -4.35
CA ASP A 292 -12.59 -20.22 -4.04
C ASP A 292 -11.99 -20.98 -5.26
N PRO A 293 -11.59 -22.25 -5.11
CA PRO A 293 -11.03 -23.04 -6.21
C PRO A 293 -11.93 -23.12 -7.44
N GLU A 294 -13.25 -23.06 -7.26
CA GLU A 294 -14.25 -23.04 -8.32
C GLU A 294 -14.40 -21.66 -9.00
N GLY A 295 -13.85 -20.59 -8.41
CA GLY A 295 -13.88 -19.23 -8.92
C GLY A 295 -14.98 -18.34 -8.36
N ASN A 296 -15.70 -18.77 -7.32
CA ASN A 296 -16.71 -17.96 -6.65
C ASN A 296 -16.08 -17.01 -5.62
N PRO A 297 -16.62 -15.80 -5.43
CA PRO A 297 -16.16 -14.89 -4.38
C PRO A 297 -16.25 -15.49 -2.97
N THR A 298 -15.24 -15.23 -2.14
CA THR A 298 -15.22 -15.60 -0.72
C THR A 298 -15.45 -14.37 0.17
N GLY A 299 -15.59 -14.58 1.49
CA GLY A 299 -15.62 -13.48 2.47
C GLY A 299 -14.36 -12.61 2.49
N ARG A 300 -13.22 -13.10 1.96
CA ARG A 300 -11.99 -12.32 1.84
C ARG A 300 -12.12 -11.20 0.80
N LEU A 301 -12.98 -11.37 -0.21
CA LEU A 301 -13.27 -10.28 -1.15
C LEU A 301 -13.90 -9.06 -0.45
N ASP A 302 -14.72 -9.29 0.58
CA ASP A 302 -15.34 -8.20 1.33
C ASP A 302 -14.30 -7.45 2.18
N ALA A 303 -13.33 -8.17 2.76
CA ALA A 303 -12.18 -7.55 3.42
C ALA A 303 -11.32 -6.72 2.45
N VAL A 304 -11.06 -7.24 1.25
CA VAL A 304 -10.32 -6.53 0.19
C VAL A 304 -11.02 -5.23 -0.22
N LYS A 305 -12.36 -5.26 -0.33
CA LYS A 305 -13.19 -4.07 -0.62
C LYS A 305 -13.13 -3.07 0.54
N ALA A 306 -13.33 -3.54 1.77
CA ALA A 306 -13.37 -2.68 2.96
C ALA A 306 -12.01 -2.01 3.25
N ALA A 307 -10.90 -2.71 3.02
CA ALA A 307 -9.55 -2.19 3.20
C ALA A 307 -8.95 -1.53 1.94
N ASP A 308 -9.76 -1.36 0.88
CA ASP A 308 -9.40 -0.67 -0.35
C ASP A 308 -8.07 -1.15 -0.99
N VAL A 309 -7.80 -2.45 -0.90
CA VAL A 309 -6.48 -3.03 -1.21
C VAL A 309 -6.18 -2.99 -2.71
N ALA A 310 -7.22 -3.09 -3.54
CA ALA A 310 -7.15 -3.08 -5.00
C ALA A 310 -8.12 -2.07 -5.62
N ARG A 311 -7.81 -1.56 -6.82
CA ARG A 311 -8.78 -0.79 -7.61
C ARG A 311 -9.80 -1.77 -8.20
N LEU A 312 -11.09 -1.44 -8.06
CA LEU A 312 -12.18 -2.35 -8.44
C LEU A 312 -12.94 -1.90 -9.67
N THR A 313 -12.68 -0.68 -10.15
CA THR A 313 -13.24 -0.13 -11.38
C THR A 313 -12.10 0.37 -12.28
N GLU A 314 -12.38 0.42 -13.59
CA GLU A 314 -11.45 1.00 -14.57
C GLU A 314 -11.25 2.50 -14.31
N GLU A 315 -12.31 3.21 -13.92
CA GLU A 315 -12.27 4.64 -13.60
C GLU A 315 -11.33 4.94 -12.42
N ASP A 316 -11.41 4.16 -11.34
CA ASP A 316 -10.50 4.34 -10.19
C ASP A 316 -9.05 4.08 -10.57
N TRP A 317 -8.80 3.07 -11.43
CA TRP A 317 -7.45 2.77 -11.92
C TRP A 317 -6.93 3.88 -12.82
N GLN A 318 -7.76 4.35 -13.75
CA GLN A 318 -7.41 5.37 -14.74
C GLN A 318 -7.14 6.72 -14.07
N THR A 319 -7.93 7.09 -13.06
CA THR A 319 -7.70 8.31 -12.25
C THR A 319 -6.28 8.32 -11.65
N GLU A 320 -5.85 7.21 -11.06
CA GLU A 320 -4.51 7.11 -10.47
C GLU A 320 -3.40 7.01 -11.54
N ARG A 321 -3.68 6.41 -12.70
CA ARG A 321 -2.77 6.41 -13.86
C ARG A 321 -2.53 7.83 -14.38
N GLU A 322 -3.57 8.63 -14.50
CA GLU A 322 -3.49 10.01 -14.99
C GLU A 322 -2.73 10.94 -14.03
N LYS A 323 -2.91 10.76 -12.71
CA LYS A 323 -2.07 11.42 -11.70
C LYS A 323 -0.59 11.10 -11.92
N MET A 324 -0.24 9.83 -12.13
CA MET A 324 1.16 9.45 -12.38
C MET A 324 1.70 10.05 -13.68
N LEU A 325 0.92 10.01 -14.77
CA LEU A 325 1.31 10.61 -16.05
C LEU A 325 1.52 12.12 -15.93
N THR A 326 0.73 12.80 -15.11
CA THR A 326 0.89 14.23 -14.81
C THR A 326 2.22 14.50 -14.13
N ALA A 327 2.59 13.71 -13.11
CA ALA A 327 3.90 13.82 -12.46
C ALA A 327 5.05 13.56 -13.44
N CYS A 328 4.96 12.50 -14.27
CA CYS A 328 5.99 12.21 -15.28
C CYS A 328 6.14 13.36 -16.29
N SER A 329 5.02 13.97 -16.69
CA SER A 329 4.98 15.01 -17.73
C SER A 329 5.55 16.35 -17.26
N GLN A 330 5.87 16.51 -15.97
CA GLN A 330 6.63 17.66 -15.49
C GLN A 330 8.07 17.70 -16.05
N CYS A 331 8.63 16.53 -16.42
CA CYS A 331 10.02 16.41 -16.86
C CYS A 331 10.19 15.63 -18.19
N HIS A 332 9.18 14.88 -18.61
CA HIS A 332 9.22 14.04 -19.81
C HIS A 332 8.09 14.38 -20.77
N ALA A 333 8.28 14.05 -22.05
CA ALA A 333 7.16 14.08 -22.98
C ALA A 333 6.10 13.05 -22.55
N GLN A 334 4.83 13.41 -22.59
CA GLN A 334 3.72 12.54 -22.17
C GLN A 334 3.76 11.17 -22.88
N ALA A 335 3.99 11.15 -24.20
CA ALA A 335 4.09 9.90 -24.96
C ALA A 335 5.24 8.98 -24.50
N TYR A 336 6.33 9.55 -23.98
CA TYR A 336 7.40 8.75 -23.39
C TYR A 336 6.95 8.13 -22.06
N ALA A 337 6.30 8.93 -21.19
CA ALA A 337 5.80 8.43 -19.91
C ALA A 337 4.74 7.32 -20.09
N GLU A 338 3.81 7.49 -21.02
CA GLU A 338 2.82 6.48 -21.38
C GLU A 338 3.47 5.19 -21.86
N ALA A 339 4.49 5.29 -22.72
CA ALA A 339 5.22 4.14 -23.24
C ALA A 339 5.99 3.39 -22.13
N GLU A 340 6.65 4.10 -21.21
CA GLU A 340 7.37 3.47 -20.09
C GLU A 340 6.42 2.81 -19.09
N LEU A 341 5.32 3.48 -18.71
CA LEU A 341 4.32 2.87 -17.82
C LEU A 341 3.64 1.66 -18.47
N LYS A 342 3.38 1.69 -19.78
CA LYS A 342 2.87 0.51 -20.52
C LYS A 342 3.86 -0.66 -20.44
N LYS A 343 5.17 -0.43 -20.56
CA LYS A 343 6.16 -1.51 -20.39
C LYS A 343 6.12 -2.09 -18.98
N ALA A 344 5.92 -1.26 -17.96
CA ALA A 344 5.75 -1.74 -16.59
C ALA A 344 4.46 -2.56 -16.42
N ASP A 345 3.37 -2.18 -17.09
CA ASP A 345 2.12 -2.97 -17.13
C ASP A 345 2.34 -4.34 -17.78
N GLU A 346 3.10 -4.39 -18.89
CA GLU A 346 3.44 -5.64 -19.57
C GLU A 346 4.29 -6.55 -18.66
N MET A 347 5.17 -5.98 -17.82
CA MET A 347 5.90 -6.77 -16.82
C MET A 347 5.00 -7.39 -15.75
N ILE A 348 3.88 -6.76 -15.40
CA ILE A 348 2.86 -7.39 -14.54
C ILE A 348 2.26 -8.60 -15.27
N ARG A 349 1.92 -8.47 -16.56
CA ARG A 349 1.38 -9.60 -17.35
C ARG A 349 2.35 -10.78 -17.36
N GLU A 350 3.61 -10.54 -17.72
CA GLU A 350 4.63 -11.61 -17.79
C GLU A 350 4.85 -12.26 -16.43
N ALA A 351 4.90 -11.47 -15.35
CA ALA A 351 5.05 -12.00 -13.99
C ALA A 351 3.81 -12.79 -13.51
N ASP A 352 2.61 -12.31 -13.85
CA ASP A 352 1.35 -13.00 -13.55
C ASP A 352 1.31 -14.37 -14.23
N HIS A 353 1.80 -14.48 -15.47
CA HIS A 353 1.86 -15.74 -16.20
C HIS A 353 2.72 -16.80 -15.48
N LEU A 354 3.95 -16.45 -15.10
CA LEU A 354 4.83 -17.38 -14.37
C LEU A 354 4.25 -17.73 -12.98
N MET A 355 3.66 -16.74 -12.30
CA MET A 355 3.05 -16.94 -10.99
C MET A 355 1.86 -17.90 -11.08
N ALA A 356 1.00 -17.73 -12.07
CA ALA A 356 -0.15 -18.59 -12.29
C ALA A 356 0.27 -20.02 -12.65
N GLU A 357 1.33 -20.21 -13.44
CA GLU A 357 1.90 -21.54 -13.69
C GLU A 357 2.35 -22.21 -12.39
N ALA A 358 3.10 -21.50 -11.53
CA ALA A 358 3.54 -22.02 -10.23
C ALA A 358 2.36 -22.40 -9.31
N ILE A 359 1.33 -21.55 -9.25
CA ILE A 359 0.11 -21.80 -8.47
C ILE A 359 -0.59 -23.07 -8.97
N ARG A 360 -0.79 -23.20 -10.29
CA ARG A 360 -1.46 -24.37 -10.88
C ARG A 360 -0.69 -25.67 -10.57
N ILE A 361 0.64 -25.64 -10.56
CA ILE A 361 1.46 -26.80 -10.19
C ILE A 361 1.19 -27.22 -8.74
N VAL A 362 1.23 -26.27 -7.80
CA VAL A 362 1.02 -26.55 -6.37
C VAL A 362 -0.43 -26.95 -6.08
N ALA A 363 -1.40 -26.28 -6.71
CA ALA A 363 -2.80 -26.65 -6.64
C ALA A 363 -3.04 -28.08 -7.16
N GLY A 364 -2.40 -28.47 -8.27
CA GLY A 364 -2.49 -29.83 -8.78
C GLY A 364 -1.95 -30.88 -7.80
N LEU A 365 -0.94 -30.57 -6.99
CA LEU A 365 -0.46 -31.50 -5.96
C LEU A 365 -1.45 -31.65 -4.80
N TYR A 366 -2.23 -30.60 -4.47
CA TYR A 366 -3.34 -30.69 -3.55
C TYR A 366 -4.48 -31.56 -4.11
N GLU A 367 -4.83 -31.37 -5.39
CA GLU A 367 -5.83 -32.19 -6.09
C GLU A 367 -5.42 -33.67 -6.15
N ASP A 368 -4.13 -33.94 -6.36
CA ASP A 368 -3.55 -35.29 -6.36
C ASP A 368 -3.50 -35.93 -4.94
N GLY A 369 -3.79 -35.17 -3.88
CA GLY A 369 -3.68 -35.63 -2.49
C GLY A 369 -2.24 -35.82 -2.01
N LEU A 370 -1.27 -35.18 -2.68
CA LEU A 370 0.15 -35.29 -2.38
C LEU A 370 0.65 -34.21 -1.41
N LEU A 371 -0.13 -33.14 -1.21
CA LEU A 371 0.10 -32.14 -0.17
C LEU A 371 -0.98 -32.24 0.90
N GLU A 372 -0.55 -32.21 2.15
CA GLU A 372 -1.46 -32.07 3.29
C GLU A 372 -1.70 -30.58 3.59
N LYS A 373 -2.97 -30.19 3.56
CA LYS A 373 -3.41 -28.83 3.82
C LYS A 373 -3.21 -28.45 5.31
N PRO A 374 -2.65 -27.28 5.64
CA PRO A 374 -2.65 -26.76 7.00
C PRO A 374 -4.06 -26.65 7.60
N GLU A 375 -4.21 -26.83 8.92
CA GLU A 375 -5.52 -26.82 9.59
C GLU A 375 -6.33 -25.54 9.32
N HIS A 376 -5.65 -24.39 9.29
CA HIS A 376 -6.26 -23.08 9.14
C HIS A 376 -6.65 -22.71 7.71
N PHE A 377 -6.25 -23.47 6.69
CA PHE A 377 -6.65 -23.20 5.30
C PHE A 377 -8.13 -23.58 5.10
N SER A 378 -8.86 -22.80 4.31
CA SER A 378 -10.27 -23.11 4.00
C SER A 378 -10.44 -24.19 2.92
N TYR A 379 -9.48 -24.32 2.01
CA TYR A 379 -9.56 -25.19 0.84
C TYR A 379 -8.26 -25.97 0.62
N ASN A 380 -8.33 -27.14 -0.02
CA ASN A 380 -7.15 -27.86 -0.52
C ASN A 380 -6.58 -27.13 -1.75
N TYR A 381 -6.07 -25.92 -1.53
CA TYR A 381 -5.55 -25.00 -2.53
C TYR A 381 -4.52 -24.09 -1.85
N PRO A 382 -3.44 -23.65 -2.53
CA PRO A 382 -2.45 -22.76 -1.93
C PRO A 382 -3.07 -21.43 -1.47
N ASP A 383 -2.69 -20.96 -0.28
CA ASP A 383 -3.04 -19.62 0.24
C ASP A 383 -1.78 -18.76 0.41
N LEU A 384 -1.57 -17.82 -0.51
CA LEU A 384 -0.40 -16.94 -0.54
C LEU A 384 -0.34 -15.96 0.64
N LEU A 385 -1.46 -15.74 1.33
CA LEU A 385 -1.53 -14.86 2.50
C LEU A 385 -1.27 -15.62 3.82
N ALA A 386 -1.06 -16.93 3.77
CA ALA A 386 -0.59 -17.71 4.93
C ALA A 386 0.92 -17.54 5.20
N PHE A 387 1.66 -16.90 4.29
CA PHE A 387 3.10 -16.67 4.39
C PHE A 387 3.88 -17.97 4.56
N TYR A 388 4.59 -18.11 5.69
CA TYR A 388 5.38 -19.29 6.03
C TYR A 388 4.62 -20.32 6.88
N GLU A 389 3.37 -20.05 7.27
CA GLU A 389 2.52 -20.97 8.03
C GLU A 389 1.93 -22.05 7.10
N VAL A 390 2.82 -22.84 6.50
CA VAL A 390 2.52 -23.86 5.50
C VAL A 390 3.25 -25.16 5.85
N ASN A 391 2.75 -26.28 5.34
CA ASN A 391 3.27 -27.58 5.74
C ASN A 391 4.48 -28.03 4.90
N HIS A 392 4.58 -27.55 3.65
CA HIS A 392 5.54 -28.09 2.68
C HIS A 392 6.49 -27.00 2.13
N PRO A 393 7.79 -27.29 1.93
CA PRO A 393 8.73 -26.30 1.39
C PRO A 393 8.36 -25.74 0.01
N ILE A 394 7.62 -26.50 -0.82
CA ILE A 394 7.16 -26.03 -2.13
C ILE A 394 6.18 -24.85 -2.00
N GLU A 395 5.40 -24.81 -0.92
CA GLU A 395 4.48 -23.71 -0.60
C GLU A 395 5.25 -22.47 -0.14
N GLN A 396 6.34 -22.65 0.62
CA GLN A 396 7.23 -21.54 0.98
C GLN A 396 7.93 -20.94 -0.24
N LYS A 397 8.32 -21.78 -1.22
CA LYS A 397 8.85 -21.33 -2.51
C LYS A 397 7.81 -20.54 -3.30
N LEU A 398 6.57 -21.03 -3.35
CA LEU A 398 5.46 -20.33 -3.99
C LEU A 398 5.21 -18.96 -3.34
N PHE A 399 5.19 -18.90 -2.00
CA PHE A 399 5.06 -17.66 -1.25
C PHE A 399 6.18 -16.66 -1.57
N LYS A 400 7.45 -17.11 -1.55
CA LYS A 400 8.58 -16.24 -1.91
C LYS A 400 8.50 -15.77 -3.36
N MET A 401 8.13 -16.64 -4.29
CA MET A 401 7.92 -16.26 -5.69
C MET A 401 6.89 -15.14 -5.82
N PHE A 402 5.81 -15.20 -5.02
CA PHE A 402 4.76 -14.19 -5.02
C PHE A 402 5.15 -12.89 -4.31
N LEU A 403 5.57 -12.95 -3.04
CA LEU A 403 5.73 -11.76 -2.21
C LEU A 403 7.13 -11.14 -2.31
N GLU A 404 8.16 -11.90 -2.72
CA GLU A 404 9.51 -11.37 -2.92
C GLU A 404 9.77 -11.06 -4.40
N TYR A 405 9.79 -12.09 -5.24
CA TYR A 405 10.34 -11.97 -6.61
C TYR A 405 9.37 -11.33 -7.60
N ARG A 406 8.07 -11.67 -7.54
CA ARG A 406 7.05 -10.99 -8.36
C ARG A 406 6.95 -9.52 -8.00
N MET A 407 6.95 -9.17 -6.71
CA MET A 407 6.91 -7.79 -6.25
C MET A 407 8.09 -6.98 -6.80
N ARG A 408 9.31 -7.53 -6.73
CA ARG A 408 10.50 -6.89 -7.29
C ARG A 408 10.44 -6.70 -8.80
N THR A 409 9.89 -7.67 -9.52
CA THR A 409 9.77 -7.65 -10.99
C THR A 409 8.99 -6.42 -11.46
N PHE A 410 7.75 -6.24 -10.99
CA PHE A 410 6.93 -5.12 -11.47
C PHE A 410 7.29 -3.81 -10.78
N GLN A 411 7.56 -3.80 -9.46
CA GLN A 411 7.89 -2.55 -8.76
C GLN A 411 9.20 -1.97 -9.27
N GLY A 412 10.19 -2.80 -9.60
CA GLY A 412 11.43 -2.36 -10.23
C GLY A 412 11.15 -1.65 -11.57
N ALA A 413 10.18 -2.15 -12.34
CA ALA A 413 9.83 -1.57 -13.63
C ALA A 413 9.18 -0.18 -13.45
N PHE A 414 8.26 -0.03 -12.50
CA PHE A 414 7.63 1.26 -12.18
C PHE A 414 8.61 2.28 -11.58
N HIS A 415 9.66 1.84 -10.90
CA HIS A 415 10.70 2.72 -10.34
C HIS A 415 11.93 2.88 -11.25
N ALA A 416 11.83 2.47 -12.52
CA ALA A 416 12.90 2.55 -13.53
C ALA A 416 14.23 1.92 -13.05
N ASN A 417 14.13 0.77 -12.39
CA ASN A 417 15.26 0.02 -11.87
C ASN A 417 15.40 -1.35 -12.58
N PRO A 418 16.25 -1.44 -13.62
CA PRO A 418 16.37 -2.67 -14.41
C PRO A 418 16.98 -3.84 -13.64
N ASP A 419 17.80 -3.57 -12.62
CA ASP A 419 18.46 -4.61 -11.83
C ASP A 419 17.45 -5.33 -10.93
N TYR A 420 16.58 -4.57 -10.26
CA TYR A 420 15.48 -5.11 -9.48
C TYR A 420 14.41 -5.79 -10.36
N THR A 421 14.09 -5.22 -11.53
CA THR A 421 13.18 -5.86 -12.48
C THR A 421 13.70 -7.21 -12.94
N PHE A 422 14.98 -7.28 -13.31
CA PHE A 422 15.55 -8.48 -13.92
C PHE A 422 16.21 -9.42 -12.91
N TRP A 423 17.34 -9.04 -12.32
CA TRP A 423 18.17 -9.95 -11.53
C TRP A 423 17.56 -10.31 -10.19
N TYR A 424 16.95 -9.35 -9.48
CA TYR A 424 16.30 -9.62 -8.19
C TYR A 424 14.81 -10.00 -8.31
N GLY A 425 14.24 -9.90 -9.51
CA GLY A 425 12.83 -10.13 -9.81
C GLY A 425 12.66 -11.28 -10.81
N TRP A 426 12.62 -10.95 -12.10
CA TRP A 426 12.28 -11.88 -13.18
C TRP A 426 13.14 -13.14 -13.22
N ALA A 427 14.46 -13.00 -13.05
CA ALA A 427 15.39 -14.13 -13.03
C ALA A 427 15.09 -15.08 -11.87
N GLU A 428 14.82 -14.54 -10.67
CA GLU A 428 14.46 -15.31 -9.49
C GLU A 428 13.07 -15.94 -9.61
N MET A 429 12.11 -15.29 -10.26
CA MET A 429 10.81 -15.91 -10.59
C MET A 429 11.00 -17.14 -11.47
N LYS A 430 11.84 -17.05 -12.52
CA LYS A 430 12.12 -18.19 -13.40
C LYS A 430 12.86 -19.31 -12.68
N ALA A 431 13.85 -18.97 -11.86
CA ALA A 431 14.59 -19.94 -11.07
C ALA A 431 13.67 -20.67 -10.08
N THR A 432 12.84 -19.92 -9.35
CA THR A 432 11.90 -20.48 -8.37
C THR A 432 10.85 -21.36 -9.04
N LEU A 433 10.34 -20.99 -10.22
CA LEU A 433 9.43 -21.84 -10.98
C LEU A 433 10.09 -23.16 -11.40
N ALA A 434 11.36 -23.15 -11.80
CA ALA A 434 12.10 -24.38 -12.11
C ALA A 434 12.25 -25.28 -10.89
N GLU A 435 12.53 -24.71 -9.72
CA GLU A 435 12.58 -25.44 -8.45
C GLU A 435 11.20 -26.04 -8.09
N ILE A 436 10.12 -25.27 -8.19
CA ILE A 436 8.75 -25.75 -7.95
C ILE A 436 8.41 -26.92 -8.88
N LYS A 437 8.80 -26.86 -10.17
CA LYS A 437 8.63 -27.96 -11.13
C LYS A 437 9.40 -29.22 -10.71
N ALA A 438 10.65 -29.07 -10.28
CA ALA A 438 11.47 -30.19 -9.82
C ALA A 438 10.86 -30.85 -8.56
N MET A 439 10.49 -30.04 -7.57
CA MET A 439 9.85 -30.53 -6.33
C MET A 439 8.52 -31.23 -6.59
N ALA A 440 7.71 -30.69 -7.51
CA ALA A 440 6.45 -31.31 -7.90
C ALA A 440 6.65 -32.66 -8.63
N ALA A 441 7.72 -32.80 -9.42
CA ALA A 441 8.07 -34.07 -10.06
C ALA A 441 8.48 -35.11 -9.02
N GLU A 442 9.32 -34.73 -8.05
CA GLU A 442 9.77 -35.59 -6.95
C GLU A 442 8.58 -36.09 -6.12
N LEU A 443 7.65 -35.21 -5.75
CA LEU A 443 6.43 -35.56 -5.01
C LEU A 443 5.52 -36.54 -5.77
N ARG A 444 5.51 -36.47 -7.10
CA ARG A 444 4.77 -37.41 -7.97
C ARG A 444 5.51 -38.72 -8.23
N GLY A 445 6.68 -38.93 -7.63
CA GLY A 445 7.51 -40.13 -7.82
C GLY A 445 8.30 -40.14 -9.12
N GLY A 446 8.36 -39.03 -9.85
CA GLY A 446 9.29 -38.81 -10.94
C GLY A 446 10.62 -38.33 -10.37
N GLY A 447 11.64 -39.20 -10.31
CA GLY A 447 13.01 -38.74 -10.05
C GLY A 447 13.42 -37.66 -11.06
N ALA A 448 14.27 -36.72 -10.63
CA ALA A 448 14.63 -35.49 -11.36
C ALA A 448 14.85 -35.69 -12.88
N PRO A 449 14.34 -34.77 -13.73
CA PRO A 449 14.57 -34.82 -15.18
C PRO A 449 16.04 -34.66 -15.58
#